data_AF-A0A8T3T803-F1
#
_entry.id   AF-A0A8T3T803-F1
#
_cell.length_a   1.000
_cell.length_b   1.000
_cell.length_c   1.000
_cell.angle_alpha   90.00
_cell.angle_beta   90.00
_cell.angle_gamma   90.00
#
_symmetry.space_group_name_H-M   'P 1'
#
loop_
_entity.id
_entity.type
_entity.pdbx_description
1 polymer ?
#
loop_
_entity_poly.entity_id
_entity_poly.type
_entity_poly.pdbx_seq_one_letter_code
_entity_poly.pdbx_strand_id
1 'polypeptide(L)' 'MTAAVDPGYVRVFDTTLRDGEQAPGAGLTAAEKLEVARQLVRLRVDVIEAGFPAASQG' A
#
# COMPACT_ATOMS: atom_id res chain seq x y z
N MET A 1 4.89 -25.77 -6.34
CA MET A 1 6.31 -25.38 -6.42
C MET A 1 6.44 -23.98 -5.85
N THR A 2 6.91 -23.84 -4.62
CA THR A 2 7.32 -22.53 -4.10
C THR A 2 8.70 -22.25 -4.66
N ALA A 3 8.82 -21.23 -5.52
CA ALA A 3 10.14 -20.74 -5.91
C ALA A 3 10.89 -20.33 -4.64
N ALA A 4 12.15 -20.75 -4.50
CA ALA A 4 12.99 -20.32 -3.40
C ALA A 4 13.09 -18.79 -3.46
N VAL A 5 12.81 -18.12 -2.34
CA VAL A 5 13.00 -16.66 -2.23
C VAL A 5 14.50 -16.40 -2.38
N ASP A 6 14.88 -15.58 -3.36
CA ASP A 6 16.26 -15.14 -3.53
C ASP A 6 16.71 -14.42 -2.26
N PRO A 7 17.76 -14.90 -1.56
CA PRO A 7 18.23 -14.29 -0.32
C PRO A 7 18.74 -12.85 -0.51
N GLY A 8 19.05 -12.43 -1.74
CA GLY A 8 19.39 -11.04 -2.08
C GLY A 8 18.19 -10.14 -2.36
N TYR A 9 16.98 -10.70 -2.48
CA TYR A 9 15.79 -9.93 -2.81
C TYR A 9 15.19 -9.23 -1.59
N VAL A 10 15.17 -7.90 -1.63
CA VAL A 10 14.52 -7.07 -0.60
C VAL A 10 13.07 -6.84 -0.98
N ARG A 11 12.15 -7.25 -0.11
CA ARG A 11 10.71 -7.02 -0.30
C ARG A 11 10.30 -5.68 0.27
N VAL A 12 9.54 -4.92 -0.51
CA VAL A 12 8.96 -3.64 -0.11
C VAL A 12 7.52 -3.84 0.33
N PHE A 13 7.29 -3.61 1.62
CA PHE A 13 5.95 -3.50 2.21
C PHE A 13 5.61 -2.02 2.37
N ASP A 14 4.71 -1.53 1.52
CA ASP A 14 4.33 -0.12 1.47
C ASP A 14 3.07 0.14 2.32
N THR A 15 3.16 1.10 3.25
CA THR A 15 2.07 1.49 4.16
C THR A 15 1.45 2.85 3.85
N THR A 16 1.68 3.40 2.65
CA THR A 16 1.19 4.73 2.25
C THR A 16 -0.33 4.86 2.39
N LEU A 17 -1.08 3.82 1.99
CA LEU A 17 -2.55 3.83 2.07
C LEU A 17 -3.12 3.50 3.46
N ARG A 18 -2.26 3.26 4.46
CA ARG A 18 -2.67 2.99 5.85
C ARG A 18 -2.10 4.01 6.81
N ASP A 19 -0.77 4.09 6.93
CA ASP A 19 -0.11 5.03 7.84
C ASP A 19 -0.05 6.42 7.22
N GLY A 20 0.26 6.49 5.92
CA GLY A 20 0.37 7.76 5.21
C GLY A 20 -0.92 8.57 5.24
N GLU A 21 -2.07 7.91 5.08
CA GLU A 21 -3.39 8.58 5.11
C GLU A 21 -3.81 9.07 6.50
N GLN A 22 -3.19 8.55 7.58
CA GLN A 22 -3.49 8.95 8.96
C GLN A 22 -2.74 10.21 9.40
N ALA A 23 -1.79 10.70 8.59
CA ALA A 23 -1.08 11.94 8.88
C ALA A 23 -2.03 13.15 8.79
N PRO A 24 -1.86 14.18 9.65
CA PRO A 24 -2.70 15.37 9.62
C PRO A 24 -2.71 16.03 8.23
N GLY A 25 -3.90 16.18 7.65
CA GLY A 25 -4.09 16.78 6.32
C GLY A 25 -3.79 15.86 5.14
N ALA A 26 -3.50 14.57 5.37
CA ALA A 26 -3.19 13.58 4.33
C ALA A 26 -4.35 12.61 4.03
N GLY A 27 -5.57 12.93 4.50
CA GLY A 27 -6.74 12.10 4.26
C GLY A 27 -7.03 11.95 2.75
N LEU A 28 -7.17 10.71 2.30
CA LEU A 28 -7.41 10.38 0.89
C LEU A 28 -8.85 9.90 0.68
N THR A 29 -9.49 10.40 -0.37
CA THR A 29 -10.73 9.83 -0.90
C THR A 29 -10.47 8.45 -1.53
N ALA A 30 -11.52 7.64 -1.70
CA ALA A 30 -11.39 6.33 -2.37
C ALA A 30 -10.77 6.43 -3.78
N ALA A 31 -11.07 7.49 -4.53
CA ALA A 31 -10.51 7.71 -5.86
C ALA A 31 -9.00 8.02 -5.80
N GLU A 32 -8.57 8.85 -4.86
CA GLU A 32 -7.15 9.17 -4.63
C GLU A 32 -6.37 7.95 -4.15
N LYS A 33 -6.97 7.13 -3.26
CA LYS A 33 -6.39 5.85 -2.85
C LYS A 33 -6.14 4.93 -4.04
N LEU A 34 -7.10 4.81 -4.96
CA LEU A 34 -6.92 4.02 -6.17
C LEU A 34 -5.79 4.57 -7.05
N GLU A 35 -5.66 5.88 -7.17
CA GLU A 35 -4.59 6.47 -7.97
C GLU A 35 -3.22 6.20 -7.36
N VAL A 36 -3.06 6.39 -6.06
CA VAL A 36 -1.82 6.05 -5.34
C VAL A 36 -1.51 4.55 -5.46
N ALA A 37 -2.51 3.67 -5.30
CA ALA A 37 -2.33 2.22 -5.47
C ALA A 37 -1.77 1.86 -6.86
N ARG A 38 -2.28 2.50 -7.93
CA ARG A 38 -1.74 2.30 -9.28
C ARG A 38 -0.30 2.77 -9.41
N GLN A 39 0.07 3.87 -8.75
CA GLN A 39 1.47 4.33 -8.72
C GLN A 39 2.38 3.33 -7.99
N LEU A 40 1.94 2.81 -6.84
CA LEU A 40 2.68 1.79 -6.08
C LEU A 40 2.89 0.50 -6.89
N VAL A 41 1.88 0.06 -7.63
CA VAL A 41 2.00 -1.06 -8.58
C VAL A 41 3.01 -0.76 -9.69
N ARG A 42 2.99 0.46 -10.26
CA ARG A 42 3.98 0.89 -11.27
C ARG A 42 5.41 0.92 -10.71
N LEU A 43 5.57 1.26 -9.43
CA LEU A 43 6.84 1.21 -8.70
C LEU A 43 7.29 -0.22 -8.34
N ARG A 44 6.43 -1.22 -8.57
CA ARG A 44 6.69 -2.64 -8.28
C ARG A 44 6.95 -2.92 -6.80
N VAL A 45 6.20 -2.27 -5.91
CA VAL A 45 6.19 -2.69 -4.49
C VAL A 45 5.61 -4.10 -4.39
N ASP A 46 6.15 -4.91 -3.46
CA ASP A 46 5.72 -6.30 -3.30
C ASP A 46 4.35 -6.41 -2.65
N VAL A 47 4.06 -5.50 -1.72
CA VAL A 47 2.82 -5.51 -0.93
C VAL A 47 2.40 -4.07 -0.67
N ILE A 48 1.09 -3.81 -0.81
CA ILE A 48 0.45 -2.54 -0.46
C ILE A 48 -0.50 -2.81 0.70
N GLU A 49 -0.33 -2.11 1.82
CA GLU A 49 -1.29 -2.12 2.93
C GLU A 49 -2.43 -1.13 2.63
N ALA A 50 -3.62 -1.65 2.34
CA ALA A 50 -4.72 -0.86 1.76
C ALA A 50 -5.47 0.09 2.73
N GLY A 51 -5.13 0.10 4.03
CA GLY A 51 -5.79 0.90 5.06
C GLY A 51 -6.37 0.07 6.22
N PHE A 52 -7.25 0.68 7.02
CA PHE A 52 -7.89 0.02 8.18
C PHE A 52 -9.42 -0.07 7.98
N PRO A 53 -9.96 -1.23 7.53
CA PRO A 53 -11.37 -1.37 7.17
C PRO A 53 -12.35 -1.05 8.30
N ALA A 54 -11.95 -1.22 9.56
CA ALA A 54 -12.79 -0.90 10.71
C ALA A 54 -12.89 0.61 11.01
N ALA A 55 -12.09 1.46 10.35
CA ALA A 55 -12.11 2.90 10.56
C ALA A 55 -13.31 3.61 9.93
N SER A 56 -13.97 3.01 8.93
CA SER A 56 -15.14 3.61 8.25
C SER A 56 -15.97 2.54 7.53
N GLN A 57 -17.20 2.89 7.13
CA GLN A 57 -18.09 1.97 6.40
C GLN A 57 -17.67 1.68 4.95
N GLY A 58 -16.60 2.32 4.46
CA GLY A 58 -16.20 2.28 3.04
C GLY A 58 -16.85 3.41 2.24
#